data_AF-A0A2V8KE08-F1
#
_entry.id   AF-A0A2V8KE08-F1
#
_cell.length_a   1.000
_cell.length_b   1.000
_cell.length_c   1.000
_cell.angle_alpha   90.00
_cell.angle_beta   90.00
_cell.angle_gamma   90.00
#
_symmetry.space_group_name_H-M   'P 1'
#
loop_
_entity.id
_entity.type
_entity.pdbx_description
1 polymer ?
#
loop_
_entity_poly.entity_id
_entity_poly.type
_entity_poly.pdbx_seq_one_letter_code
_entity_poly.pdbx_strand_id
1 'polypeptide(L)'
;MDLEEHRKLGDLLLTLKQYGPAVREFETLLALNTPDKATAYYKLAESSFGQGNRQAARTNVMKALEIAPSYEPAQELLLKIVR
;
A
#
# COMPACT_ATOMS: atom_id res chain seq x y z
N MET A 1 10.43 2.01 -15.96
CA MET A 1 10.44 0.80 -15.13
C MET A 1 9.20 -0.01 -15.45
N ASP A 2 9.28 -1.32 -15.40
CA ASP A 2 8.09 -2.18 -15.49
C ASP A 2 7.36 -2.30 -14.14
N LEU A 3 6.22 -2.99 -14.10
CA LEU A 3 5.44 -3.19 -12.88
C LEU A 3 6.25 -3.89 -11.78
N GLU A 4 7.11 -4.84 -12.13
CA GLU A 4 7.87 -5.62 -11.17
C GLU A 4 9.00 -4.79 -10.54
N GLU A 5 9.63 -3.93 -11.34
CA GLU A 5 10.64 -2.98 -10.87
C GLU A 5 10.05 -1.96 -9.89
N HIS A 6 8.89 -1.37 -10.22
CA HIS A 6 8.18 -0.46 -9.32
C HIS A 6 7.79 -1.15 -8.00
N ARG A 7 7.33 -2.41 -8.06
CA ARG A 7 7.00 -3.21 -6.87
C ARG A 7 8.22 -3.45 -5.99
N LYS A 8 9.33 -3.92 -6.57
CA LYS A 8 10.58 -4.18 -5.84
C LYS A 8 11.13 -2.92 -5.18
N LEU A 9 11.11 -1.79 -5.90
CA LEU A 9 11.57 -0.53 -5.37
C LEU A 9 10.67 -0.06 -4.21
N GLY A 10 9.34 -0.11 -4.37
CA GLY A 10 8.40 0.23 -3.30
C GLY A 10 8.60 -0.62 -2.03
N ASP A 11 8.78 -1.93 -2.18
CA ASP A 11 9.04 -2.85 -1.07
C ASP A 11 10.38 -2.55 -0.35
N LEU A 12 11.43 -2.22 -1.11
CA LEU A 12 12.71 -1.80 -0.55
C LEU A 12 12.58 -0.49 0.23
N LEU A 13 11.88 0.49 -0.33
CA LEU A 13 11.67 1.80 0.30
C LEU A 13 10.88 1.66 1.61
N LEU A 14 9.87 0.78 1.65
CA LEU A 14 9.16 0.43 2.89
C LEU A 14 10.08 -0.15 3.95
N THR A 15 10.96 -1.08 3.56
CA THR A 15 11.94 -1.70 4.47
C THR A 15 12.89 -0.66 5.05
N LEU A 16 13.29 0.32 4.24
CA LEU A 16 14.11 1.46 4.64
C LEU A 16 13.33 2.57 5.39
N LYS A 17 12.03 2.37 5.63
CA LYS A 17 11.10 3.36 6.21
C LYS A 17 11.06 4.69 5.44
N GLN A 18 11.43 4.67 4.16
CA GLN A 18 11.32 5.78 3.24
C GLN A 18 9.90 5.83 2.67
N TYR A 19 8.96 6.14 3.54
CA TYR A 19 7.54 5.99 3.24
C TYR A 19 7.05 6.95 2.15
N GLY A 20 7.62 8.16 2.05
CA GLY A 20 7.32 9.16 1.01
C GLY A 20 7.56 8.61 -0.40
N PRO A 21 8.80 8.22 -0.71
CA PRO A 21 9.13 7.51 -1.95
C PRO A 21 8.30 6.24 -2.16
N ALA A 22 8.09 5.41 -1.13
CA ALA A 22 7.32 4.18 -1.26
C ALA A 22 5.88 4.42 -1.74
N VAL A 23 5.21 5.47 -1.23
CA VAL A 23 3.88 5.89 -1.70
C VAL A 23 3.87 6.12 -3.21
N ARG A 24 4.88 6.82 -3.75
CA ARG A 24 4.94 7.14 -5.19
C ARG A 24 5.06 5.89 -6.06
N GLU A 25 5.83 4.90 -5.61
CA GLU A 25 5.99 3.64 -6.35
C GLU A 25 4.67 2.85 -6.41
N PHE A 26 3.96 2.75 -5.29
CA PHE A 26 2.68 2.03 -5.24
C PHE A 26 1.55 2.79 -5.96
N GLU A 27 1.54 4.13 -5.94
CA GLU A 27 0.65 4.94 -6.78
C GLU A 27 0.92 4.70 -8.27
N THR A 28 2.20 4.58 -8.65
CA THR A 28 2.58 4.27 -10.03
C THR A 28 2.11 2.89 -10.46
N LEU A 29 2.22 1.86 -9.60
CA LEU A 29 1.66 0.52 -9.90
C LEU A 29 0.15 0.56 -10.19
N LEU A 30 -0.59 1.35 -9.42
CA LEU A 30 -2.03 1.51 -9.61
C LEU A 30 -2.33 2.28 -10.90
N ALA A 31 -1.57 3.34 -11.20
CA ALA A 31 -1.71 4.11 -12.44
C ALA A 31 -1.41 3.27 -13.70
N LEU A 32 -0.44 2.35 -13.59
CA LEU A 32 -0.10 1.39 -14.64
C LEU A 32 -1.05 0.18 -14.71
N ASN A 33 -2.15 0.19 -13.94
CA ASN A 33 -3.15 -0.87 -13.90
C ASN A 33 -2.56 -2.26 -13.60
N THR A 34 -1.72 -2.37 -12.58
CA THR A 34 -1.26 -3.68 -12.09
C THR A 34 -2.42 -4.65 -11.89
N PRO A 35 -2.29 -5.94 -12.25
CA PRO A 35 -3.32 -6.94 -12.00
C PRO A 35 -3.53 -7.18 -10.50
N ASP A 36 -2.49 -7.02 -9.68
CA ASP A 36 -2.56 -7.20 -8.23
C ASP A 36 -2.85 -5.87 -7.50
N LYS A 37 -4.05 -5.33 -7.75
CA LYS A 37 -4.50 -4.06 -7.17
C LYS A 37 -4.66 -4.14 -5.64
N ALA A 38 -5.06 -5.30 -5.11
CA ALA A 38 -5.24 -5.50 -3.68
C ALA A 38 -3.93 -5.30 -2.92
N THR A 39 -2.85 -5.96 -3.36
CA THR A 39 -1.51 -5.78 -2.78
C THR A 39 -1.02 -4.34 -2.95
N ALA A 40 -1.21 -3.73 -4.13
CA ALA A 40 -0.78 -2.35 -4.35
C ALA A 40 -1.48 -1.34 -3.42
N TYR A 41 -2.80 -1.46 -3.23
CA TYR A 41 -3.54 -0.63 -2.27
C TYR A 41 -3.12 -0.89 -0.83
N TYR A 42 -2.88 -2.14 -0.44
CA TYR A 42 -2.37 -2.47 0.89
C TYR A 42 -1.00 -1.84 1.15
N LYS A 43 -0.07 -1.97 0.21
CA LYS A 43 1.28 -1.40 0.31
C LYS A 43 1.27 0.13 0.34
N LEU A 44 0.36 0.75 -0.42
CA LEU A 44 0.12 2.18 -0.36
C LEU A 44 -0.44 2.60 1.01
N ALA A 45 -1.31 1.79 1.61
CA ALA A 45 -1.83 2.02 2.96
C ALA A 45 -0.75 1.88 4.03
N GLU A 46 0.08 0.84 3.95
CA GLU A 46 1.22 0.59 4.84
C GLU A 46 2.20 1.76 4.79
N SER A 47 2.54 2.22 3.58
CA SER A 47 3.40 3.39 3.36
C SER A 47 2.78 4.66 3.96
N SER A 48 1.50 4.91 3.71
CA SER A 48 0.79 6.08 4.26
C SER A 48 0.72 6.05 5.79
N PHE A 49 0.52 4.87 6.38
CA PHE A 49 0.51 4.69 7.83
C PHE A 49 1.88 4.99 8.44
N GLY A 50 2.96 4.52 7.80
CA GLY A 50 4.34 4.83 8.19
C GLY A 50 4.67 6.33 8.16
N GLN A 51 4.08 7.10 7.23
CA GLN A 51 4.19 8.57 7.22
C GLN A 51 3.38 9.27 8.33
N GLY A 52 2.55 8.54 9.07
CA GLY A 52 1.60 9.10 10.02
C GLY A 52 0.30 9.60 9.36
N ASN A 53 0.11 9.42 8.05
CA ASN A 53 -1.11 9.79 7.35
C ASN A 53 -2.17 8.68 7.51
N ARG A 54 -2.76 8.60 8.70
CA ARG A 54 -3.78 7.59 9.03
C ARG A 54 -5.02 7.67 8.13
N GLN A 55 -5.40 8.87 7.68
CA GLN A 55 -6.59 9.03 6.82
C GLN A 55 -6.37 8.40 5.44
N ALA A 56 -5.21 8.65 4.82
CA ALA A 56 -4.86 8.01 3.54
C ALA A 56 -4.69 6.50 3.72
N ALA A 57 -4.04 6.07 4.80
CA ALA A 57 -3.88 4.66 5.12
C ALA A 57 -5.24 3.94 5.23
N ARG A 58 -6.20 4.52 5.96
CA ARG A 58 -7.56 3.97 6.10
C ARG A 58 -8.26 3.84 4.74
N THR A 59 -8.15 4.88 3.91
CA THR A 59 -8.80 4.87 2.60
C THR A 59 -8.24 3.76 1.72
N ASN A 60 -6.92 3.60 1.67
CA ASN A 60 -6.27 2.62 0.81
C ASN A 60 -6.43 1.18 1.34
N VAL A 61 -6.41 0.97 2.66
CA VAL A 61 -6.61 -0.37 3.23
C VAL A 61 -8.04 -0.87 2.99
N MET A 62 -9.04 0.01 3.03
CA MET A 62 -10.42 -0.35 2.68
C MET A 62 -10.52 -0.77 1.21
N LYS A 63 -9.88 -0.05 0.28
CA LYS A 63 -9.84 -0.45 -1.14
C LYS A 63 -9.20 -1.81 -1.35
N ALA A 64 -8.12 -2.12 -0.62
CA ALA A 64 -7.52 -3.44 -0.67
C ALA A 64 -8.50 -4.55 -0.23
N LEU A 65 -9.26 -4.30 0.84
CA LEU A 65 -10.27 -5.21 1.37
C LEU A 65 -11.55 -5.29 0.52
N GLU A 66 -11.92 -4.23 -0.20
CA GLU A 66 -13.00 -4.27 -1.18
C GLU A 66 -12.69 -5.24 -2.34
N ILE A 67 -11.42 -5.30 -2.75
CA ILE A 67 -10.95 -6.21 -3.82
C ILE A 67 -10.73 -7.62 -3.28
N ALA A 68 -10.10 -7.73 -2.11
CA ALA A 68 -9.78 -8.99 -1.46
C ALA A 68 -10.20 -8.95 0.03
N PRO A 69 -11.47 -9.28 0.34
CA PRO A 69 -11.98 -9.20 1.71
C PRO A 69 -11.22 -10.04 2.73
N SER A 70 -10.62 -11.15 2.28
CA SER A 70 -9.83 -12.08 3.11
C SER A 70 -8.34 -11.73 3.18
N TYR A 71 -7.93 -10.52 2.76
CA TYR A 71 -6.51 -10.15 2.77
C TYR A 71 -6.04 -9.79 4.19
N GLU A 72 -5.56 -10.81 4.91
CA GLU A 72 -5.21 -10.73 6.34
C GLU A 72 -4.29 -9.54 6.70
N PRO A 73 -3.19 -9.25 5.97
CA PRO A 73 -2.35 -8.08 6.26
C PRO A 73 -3.12 -6.75 6.25
N ALA A 74 -4.08 -6.60 5.33
CA ALA A 74 -4.90 -5.39 5.25
C ALA A 74 -5.89 -5.32 6.42
N GLN A 75 -6.47 -6.43 6.85
CA GLN A 75 -7.32 -6.47 8.04
C GLN A 75 -6.55 -6.06 9.31
N GLU A 76 -5.34 -6.60 9.50
CA GLU A 76 -4.48 -6.25 10.63
C GLU A 76 -4.09 -4.77 10.61
N LEU A 77 -3.74 -4.23 9.44
CA LEU A 77 -3.39 -2.82 9.32
C LEU A 77 -4.60 -1.92 9.61
N LEU A 78 -5.80 -2.28 9.16
CA LEU A 78 -7.01 -1.53 9.48
C LEU A 78 -7.25 -1.49 11.00
N LEU A 79 -7.07 -2.61 11.70
CA LEU A 79 -7.16 -2.67 13.16
C LEU A 79 -6.15 -1.72 13.84
N LYS A 80 -4.92 -1.62 13.33
CA LYS A 80 -3.90 -0.68 13.84
C LYS A 80 -4.25 0.78 13.58
N ILE A 81 -4.98 1.08 12.50
CA ILE A 81 -5.37 2.44 12.13
C ILE A 81 -6.54 2.95 12.98
N VAL A 82 -7.50 2.09 13.29
CA VAL A 82 -8.72 2.46 14.03
C VAL A 82 -8.58 2.40 15.55
N ARG A 83 -7.51 1.78 16.05
CA ARG A 83 -7.08 1.89 17.46
C ARG A 83 -6.41 3.22 17.72
#